data_AF-A0A836L6W1-F1
#
_entry.id   AF-A0A836L6W1-F1
#
_cell.length_a   1.000
_cell.length_b   1.000
_cell.length_c   1.000
_cell.angle_alpha   90.00
_cell.angle_beta   90.00
_cell.angle_gamma   90.00
#
_symmetry.space_group_name_H-M   'P 1'
#
loop_
_entity.id
_entity.type
_entity.pdbx_description
1 polymer ?
#
loop_
_entity_poly.entity_id
_entity_poly.type
_entity_poly.pdbx_seq_one_letter_code
_entity_poly.pdbx_strand_id
1 'polypeptide(L)'
;MNSLHGSDQVAPEHLKSMKSAIHSFLQETRVYESIRDIVDTYVSEHGDEAVSVEDPNAIMRIIREKGILQELASQIQSHTTAGAAPSITIPSDGRYYLLVRLNGGRAFVDNLDLAPSTLKKRSVVFAAQFGNQRFRSTVQPCSTEPAFDEEFLFEVDAAGFGFGEADLIEVSTPFHVAVLREDSQLNTAELLGENFIEWRKVLKSGYLGLTVELCGANAGVPAGILDLQLELVSKKRIRYKEEDIALRVEQQRVAVTNADREFLVYSRRWWSEYQEFRPTNKERKVRLFASTSTGRMVPLTHFVSPIQAEFGLDSPQDAARFVSLLRVTNDGATPIGSLGHEGSNWLSPFIFLSQRQGHHCNHAALLCSLLLGFGIDAYCAIGSCHNGEIGVFVVSRSTDVRGSAKVTVWNPTSGERSSPSEQAAFATVDCMFNNKSFFANCQASNSIATVSFECHNEELWKPLNVLKLRMVPRYPPAPLLFEAVAASSVERALEVQLRAAISTYRDSFGVVTTYDDVVSYVLSQALLLYERQQSEDCPASFCFFQECVKGILGAGKTFKAIPVNVSYLDAGSVMDVVRAASVGREILDTVVDSAKFGVRVKVFCFPERVFSVWVMIAVNYSAGNIS
;
A
#
# COMPACT_ATOMS: atom_id res chain seq x y z
N MET A 1 54.70 22.33 47.29
CA MET A 1 54.46 23.79 47.26
C MET A 1 54.15 24.13 45.80
N ASN A 2 52.97 24.53 45.33
CA ASN A 2 51.72 24.96 45.94
C ASN A 2 50.53 24.53 45.06
N SER A 3 49.42 24.26 45.74
CA SER A 3 48.04 24.13 45.25
C SER A 3 47.46 25.44 44.68
N LEU A 4 46.40 25.33 43.85
CA LEU A 4 45.08 25.99 43.96
C LEU A 4 44.37 25.97 42.57
N HIS A 5 43.34 25.15 42.38
CA HIS A 5 41.90 25.49 42.48
C HIS A 5 41.36 26.33 41.32
N GLY A 6 40.62 25.66 40.42
CA GLY A 6 39.68 26.25 39.49
C GLY A 6 38.42 25.40 39.44
N SER A 7 37.59 25.50 40.49
CA SER A 7 36.20 25.05 40.43
C SER A 7 35.41 26.07 39.63
N ASP A 8 34.91 25.69 38.45
CA ASP A 8 33.86 26.45 37.77
C ASP A 8 32.60 26.41 38.64
N GLN A 9 32.49 27.39 39.55
CA GLN A 9 31.25 27.64 40.27
C GLN A 9 30.25 28.21 39.27
N VAL A 10 29.36 27.34 38.78
CA VAL A 10 28.16 27.74 38.06
C VAL A 10 27.43 28.78 38.92
N ALA A 11 27.27 30.00 38.39
CA ALA A 11 26.66 31.10 39.11
C ALA A 11 25.29 30.67 39.70
N PRO A 12 25.00 30.98 40.98
CA PRO A 12 23.80 30.50 41.66
C PRO A 12 22.50 30.92 40.96
N GLU A 13 22.51 32.01 40.20
CA GLU A 13 21.38 32.44 39.38
C GLU A 13 21.15 31.55 38.14
N HIS A 14 22.22 31.06 37.51
CA HIS A 14 22.13 30.09 36.41
C HIS A 14 21.64 28.73 36.92
N LEU A 15 22.10 28.27 38.09
CA LEU A 15 21.55 27.05 38.71
C LEU A 15 20.08 27.20 39.08
N LYS A 16 19.64 28.40 39.50
CA LYS A 16 18.23 28.67 39.83
C LYS A 16 17.35 28.75 38.57
N SER A 17 17.83 29.38 37.51
CA SER A 17 17.16 29.42 36.21
C SER A 17 17.06 28.02 35.60
N MET A 18 18.15 27.24 35.62
CA MET A 18 18.18 25.88 35.11
C MET A 18 17.29 24.94 35.94
N LYS A 19 17.29 25.06 37.28
CA LYS A 19 16.34 24.34 38.14
C LYS A 19 14.89 24.73 37.86
N SER A 20 14.61 26.01 37.62
CA SER A 20 13.25 26.46 37.28
C SER A 20 12.80 25.94 35.91
N ALA A 21 13.68 25.93 34.92
CA ALA A 21 13.41 25.39 33.59
C ALA A 21 13.19 23.86 33.65
N ILE A 22 14.04 23.14 34.38
CA ILE A 22 13.89 21.70 34.63
C ILE A 22 12.58 21.43 35.39
N HIS A 23 12.22 22.24 36.38
CA HIS A 23 11.00 22.05 37.15
C HIS A 23 9.73 22.37 36.34
N SER A 24 9.77 23.38 35.47
CA SER A 24 8.68 23.70 34.54
C SER A 24 8.54 22.60 33.48
N PHE A 25 9.66 22.11 32.94
CA PHE A 25 9.69 20.99 32.01
C PHE A 25 9.12 19.71 32.64
N LEU A 26 9.60 19.30 33.82
CA LEU A 26 9.10 18.12 34.52
C LEU A 26 7.60 18.21 34.91
N GLN A 27 7.06 19.43 35.06
CA GLN A 27 5.62 19.67 35.24
C GLN A 27 4.85 19.56 33.92
N GLU A 28 5.38 20.10 32.82
CA GLU A 28 4.76 20.04 31.49
C GLU A 28 4.76 18.60 30.91
N THR A 29 5.84 17.83 31.10
CA THR A 29 5.93 16.43 30.62
C THR A 29 5.27 15.41 31.56
N ARG A 30 4.57 15.85 32.62
CA ARG A 30 3.91 14.98 33.63
C ARG A 30 4.81 13.91 34.25
N VAL A 31 6.14 14.12 34.26
CA VAL A 31 7.11 13.14 34.78
C VAL A 31 6.85 12.82 36.25
N TYR A 32 6.44 13.82 37.04
CA TYR A 32 6.07 13.63 38.44
C TYR A 32 4.83 12.75 38.63
N GLU A 33 3.89 12.74 37.68
CA GLU A 33 2.74 11.83 37.70
C GLU A 33 3.16 10.42 37.32
N SER A 34 4.07 10.27 36.34
CA SER A 34 4.64 8.97 35.97
C SER A 34 5.42 8.34 37.12
N ILE A 35 6.21 9.13 37.85
CA ILE A 35 6.92 8.68 39.06
C ILE A 35 5.91 8.28 40.15
N ARG A 36 4.82 9.03 40.31
CA ARG A 36 3.77 8.70 41.29
C ARG A 36 3.04 7.40 40.94
N ASP A 37 2.65 7.20 39.67
CA ASP A 37 2.04 5.96 39.18
C ASP A 37 2.99 4.76 39.36
N ILE A 38 4.30 4.93 39.18
CA ILE A 38 5.31 3.89 39.41
C ILE A 38 5.44 3.54 40.90
N VAL A 39 5.44 4.55 41.78
CA VAL A 39 5.48 4.36 43.23
C VAL A 39 4.19 3.68 43.71
N ASP A 40 3.02 4.09 43.21
CA ASP A 40 1.73 3.48 43.52
C ASP A 40 1.66 2.02 43.02
N THR A 41 2.25 1.73 41.85
CA THR A 41 2.37 0.35 41.32
C THR A 41 3.29 -0.50 42.22
N TYR A 42 4.40 0.05 42.69
CA TYR A 42 5.32 -0.67 43.58
C TYR A 42 4.68 -0.99 44.94
N VAL A 43 3.97 -0.02 45.54
CA VAL A 43 3.26 -0.18 46.82
C VAL A 43 2.12 -1.21 46.71
N SER A 44 1.42 -1.24 45.58
CA SER A 44 0.36 -2.23 45.34
C SER A 44 0.87 -3.64 45.03
N GLU A 45 2.07 -3.78 44.46
CA GLU A 45 2.72 -5.09 44.22
C GLU A 45 3.33 -5.72 45.50
N HIS A 46 3.74 -4.91 46.49
CA HIS A 46 4.55 -5.39 47.63
C HIS A 46 3.85 -5.41 48.99
N GLY A 47 2.56 -5.08 49.10
CA GLY A 47 1.72 -5.32 50.28
C GLY A 47 2.31 -4.94 51.65
N ASP A 48 1.93 -3.77 52.17
CA ASP A 48 2.12 -3.32 53.57
C ASP A 48 3.56 -3.27 54.15
N GLU A 49 4.62 -3.40 53.36
CA GLU A 49 5.92 -2.86 53.77
C GLU A 49 5.93 -1.32 53.57
N ALA A 50 5.82 -0.60 54.68
CA ALA A 50 5.73 0.86 54.74
C ALA A 50 6.96 1.57 54.13
N VAL A 51 6.97 1.73 52.81
CA VAL A 51 7.77 2.76 52.15
C VAL A 51 7.02 4.07 52.30
N SER A 52 7.52 4.95 53.18
CA SER A 52 6.96 6.29 53.32
C SER A 52 7.13 7.06 52.01
N VAL A 53 6.01 7.47 51.41
CA VAL A 53 5.94 8.31 50.19
C VAL A 53 6.63 9.67 50.39
N GLU A 54 6.98 10.02 51.64
CA GLU A 54 7.65 11.26 52.00
C GLU A 54 9.18 11.15 52.11
N ASP A 55 9.79 9.96 51.96
CA ASP A 55 11.27 9.81 51.96
C ASP A 55 11.85 9.88 50.53
N PRO A 56 12.54 10.97 50.15
CA PRO A 56 13.11 11.15 48.82
C PRO A 56 14.18 10.10 48.46
N ASN A 57 14.87 9.53 49.46
CA ASN A 57 15.92 8.54 49.23
C ASN A 57 15.36 7.17 48.88
N ALA A 58 14.20 6.80 49.43
CA ALA A 58 13.51 5.55 49.11
C ALA A 58 12.97 5.57 47.67
N ILE A 59 12.37 6.70 47.26
CA ILE A 59 11.90 6.92 45.89
C ILE A 59 13.06 6.86 44.89
N MET A 60 14.19 7.51 45.18
CA MET A 60 15.38 7.46 44.34
C MET A 60 16.00 6.07 44.24
N ARG A 61 15.82 5.21 45.25
CA ARG A 61 16.27 3.81 45.20
C ARG A 61 15.39 2.98 44.26
N ILE A 62 14.06 3.13 44.34
CA ILE A 62 13.09 2.45 43.45
C ILE A 62 13.31 2.86 41.99
N ILE A 63 13.54 4.16 41.74
CA ILE A 63 13.82 4.69 40.39
C ILE A 63 15.16 4.16 39.84
N ARG A 64 16.17 3.94 40.68
CA ARG A 64 17.44 3.30 40.29
C ARG A 64 17.31 1.80 40.04
N GLU A 65 16.60 1.08 40.91
CA GLU A 65 16.41 -0.38 40.82
C GLU A 65 15.63 -0.79 39.56
N LYS A 66 14.69 0.04 39.09
CA LYS A 66 13.92 -0.20 37.86
C LYS A 66 14.59 0.33 36.58
N GLY A 67 15.78 0.92 36.63
CA GLY A 67 16.52 1.39 35.44
C GLY A 67 15.98 2.69 34.80
N ILE A 68 15.01 3.34 35.43
CA ILE A 68 14.24 4.45 34.86
C ILE A 68 15.07 5.73 34.75
N LEU A 69 16.10 5.90 35.57
CA LEU A 69 17.02 7.04 35.46
C LEU A 69 17.77 7.06 34.12
N GLN A 70 18.04 5.89 33.53
CA GLN A 70 18.74 5.80 32.25
C GLN A 70 17.79 6.05 31.07
N GLU A 71 16.51 5.71 31.24
CA GLU A 71 15.41 5.97 30.30
C GLU A 71 14.94 7.45 30.33
N LEU A 72 14.89 8.06 31.53
CA LEU A 72 14.67 9.50 31.69
C LEU A 72 15.88 10.30 31.18
N ALA A 73 17.11 9.82 31.40
CA ALA A 73 18.30 10.46 30.85
C ALA A 73 18.38 10.35 29.33
N SER A 74 17.95 9.23 28.72
CA SER A 74 17.86 9.10 27.27
C SER A 74 16.74 9.97 26.68
N GLN A 75 15.59 10.11 27.36
CA GLN A 75 14.54 11.07 26.99
C GLN A 75 15.02 12.53 27.10
N ILE A 76 15.82 12.87 28.12
CA ILE A 76 16.39 14.23 28.26
C ILE A 76 17.44 14.50 27.17
N GLN A 77 18.23 13.48 26.79
CA GLN A 77 19.24 13.60 25.72
C GLN A 77 18.64 13.62 24.31
N SER A 78 17.54 12.90 24.05
CA SER A 78 16.85 12.92 22.75
C SER A 78 16.16 14.27 22.50
N HIS A 79 15.65 14.93 23.55
CA HIS A 79 15.01 16.24 23.41
C HIS A 79 15.97 17.43 23.34
N THR A 80 17.24 17.28 23.75
CA THR A 80 18.23 18.38 23.69
C THR A 80 18.91 18.54 22.33
N THR A 81 18.69 17.61 21.39
CA THR A 81 19.26 17.67 20.02
C THR A 81 18.22 17.68 18.90
N ALA A 82 16.93 17.54 19.19
CA ALA A 82 15.86 17.62 18.19
C ALA A 82 15.33 19.06 18.06
N GLY A 83 15.55 19.71 16.91
CA GLY A 83 14.70 20.83 16.51
C GLY A 83 13.25 20.35 16.50
N ALA A 84 12.38 21.01 17.26
CA ALA A 84 11.01 20.56 17.53
C ALA A 84 10.24 20.19 16.26
N ALA A 85 10.10 18.88 16.01
CA ALA A 85 9.08 18.37 15.11
C ALA A 85 7.70 18.72 15.72
N PRO A 86 6.69 19.08 14.90
CA PRO A 86 5.36 19.38 15.40
C PRO A 86 4.76 18.13 16.06
N SER A 87 4.59 18.15 17.37
CA SER A 87 3.88 17.10 18.12
C SER A 87 2.45 16.96 17.60
N ILE A 88 1.98 15.73 17.37
CA ILE A 88 0.63 15.50 16.87
C ILE A 88 -0.42 16.10 17.82
N THR A 89 -1.36 16.87 17.27
CA THR A 89 -2.48 17.41 18.05
C THR A 89 -3.52 16.33 18.30
N ILE A 90 -3.69 15.94 19.56
CA ILE A 90 -4.68 14.96 19.98
C ILE A 90 -6.09 15.61 19.91
N PRO A 91 -7.05 15.02 19.18
CA PRO A 91 -8.42 15.52 19.13
C PRO A 91 -9.08 15.53 20.51
N SER A 92 -9.82 16.61 20.81
CA SER A 92 -10.46 16.80 22.12
C SER A 92 -11.91 16.28 22.18
N ASP A 93 -12.28 15.33 21.33
CA ASP A 93 -13.66 14.86 21.11
C ASP A 93 -14.10 13.73 22.06
N GLY A 94 -13.19 13.21 22.89
CA GLY A 94 -13.50 12.19 23.89
C GLY A 94 -13.47 10.76 23.38
N ARG A 95 -13.04 10.55 22.13
CA ARG A 95 -12.74 9.22 21.57
C ARG A 95 -11.41 8.68 22.12
N TYR A 96 -11.11 7.42 21.80
CA TYR A 96 -9.84 6.78 22.15
C TYR A 96 -8.94 6.72 20.95
N TYR A 97 -7.68 7.07 21.16
CA TYR A 97 -6.65 7.05 20.13
C TYR A 97 -5.47 6.21 20.58
N LEU A 98 -4.87 5.49 19.65
CA LEU A 98 -3.59 4.83 19.79
C LEU A 98 -2.53 5.71 19.12
N LEU A 99 -1.74 6.39 19.95
CA LEU A 99 -0.56 7.13 19.50
C LEU A 99 0.60 6.15 19.37
N VAL A 100 1.15 6.06 18.16
CA VAL A 100 2.26 5.17 17.82
C VAL A 100 3.47 6.03 17.49
N ARG A 101 4.54 5.89 18.27
CA ARG A 101 5.84 6.51 17.99
C ARG A 101 6.78 5.46 17.41
N LEU A 102 7.37 5.79 16.28
CA LEU A 102 8.37 4.97 15.60
C LEU A 102 9.73 5.60 15.87
N ASN A 103 10.53 4.95 16.71
CA ASN A 103 11.75 5.52 17.28
C ASN A 103 13.04 5.05 16.59
N GLY A 104 12.90 4.22 15.55
CA GLY A 104 14.02 3.74 14.75
C GLY A 104 13.82 2.33 14.21
N GLY A 105 14.64 2.00 13.22
CA GLY A 105 14.82 0.64 12.72
C GLY A 105 16.26 0.17 12.90
N ARG A 106 16.48 -1.12 13.12
CA ARG A 106 17.82 -1.74 13.14
C ARG A 106 17.84 -3.11 12.47
N ALA A 107 19.04 -3.60 12.20
CA ALA A 107 19.30 -4.93 11.66
C ALA A 107 18.67 -5.23 10.27
N PHE A 108 18.44 -4.21 9.43
CA PHE A 108 18.00 -4.39 8.03
C PHE A 108 19.17 -4.76 7.12
N VAL A 109 19.71 -5.98 7.29
CA VAL A 109 20.92 -6.45 6.61
C VAL A 109 20.74 -6.67 5.10
N ASP A 110 19.51 -6.94 4.64
CA ASP A 110 19.18 -7.13 3.22
C ASP A 110 19.48 -5.89 2.34
N ASN A 111 19.76 -4.74 2.97
CA ASN A 111 20.18 -3.53 2.28
C ASN A 111 21.69 -3.50 1.99
N LEU A 112 22.51 -4.34 2.64
CA LEU A 112 23.97 -4.37 2.48
C LEU A 112 24.42 -4.97 1.15
N ASP A 113 23.65 -5.90 0.59
CA ASP A 113 23.98 -6.62 -0.64
C ASP A 113 23.72 -5.80 -1.92
N LEU A 114 23.24 -4.56 -1.80
CA LEU A 114 22.90 -3.71 -2.93
C LEU A 114 24.12 -2.92 -3.43
N ALA A 115 24.34 -2.94 -4.75
CA ALA A 115 25.37 -2.13 -5.37
C ALA A 115 25.17 -0.61 -5.08
N PRO A 116 26.24 0.19 -4.94
CA PRO A 116 26.14 1.62 -4.59
C PRO A 116 25.27 2.46 -5.55
N SER A 117 25.25 2.11 -6.83
CA SER A 117 24.39 2.76 -7.83
C SER A 117 22.90 2.49 -7.60
N THR A 118 22.57 1.33 -7.05
CA THR A 118 21.19 0.89 -6.76
C THR A 118 20.69 1.51 -5.45
N LEU A 119 21.56 1.63 -4.45
CA LEU A 119 21.24 2.27 -3.16
C LEU A 119 20.77 3.72 -3.33
N LYS A 120 21.31 4.47 -4.31
CA LYS A 120 20.87 5.85 -4.59
C LYS A 120 19.44 5.97 -5.11
N LYS A 121 18.87 4.88 -5.61
CA LYS A 121 17.56 4.83 -6.26
C LYS A 121 16.53 4.07 -5.41
N ARG A 122 16.95 3.63 -4.23
CA ARG A 122 16.11 2.89 -3.30
C ARG A 122 16.02 3.63 -1.99
N SER A 123 14.87 3.49 -1.36
CA SER A 123 14.60 4.07 -0.05
C SER A 123 13.78 3.09 0.76
N VAL A 124 13.81 3.22 2.07
CA VAL A 124 13.06 2.40 3.00
C VAL A 124 11.96 3.24 3.60
N VAL A 125 10.78 2.66 3.73
CA VAL A 125 9.60 3.32 4.29
C VAL A 125 8.89 2.40 5.26
N PHE A 126 8.40 2.96 6.36
CA PHE A 126 7.51 2.29 7.28
C PHE A 126 6.06 2.53 6.85
N ALA A 127 5.24 1.50 6.93
CA ALA A 127 3.81 1.61 6.73
C ALA A 127 3.07 0.84 7.84
N ALA A 128 1.89 1.32 8.21
CA ALA A 128 1.07 0.67 9.22
C ALA A 128 -0.41 0.75 8.87
N GLN A 129 -1.15 -0.29 9.24
CA GLN A 129 -2.60 -0.38 9.16
C GLN A 129 -3.19 -0.72 10.54
N PHE A 130 -4.22 0.02 10.93
CA PHE A 130 -5.09 -0.31 12.05
C PHE A 130 -6.55 -0.09 11.66
N GLY A 131 -7.34 -1.16 11.58
CA GLY A 131 -8.72 -1.05 11.11
C GLY A 131 -8.80 -0.47 9.70
N ASN A 132 -9.63 0.55 9.55
CA ASN A 132 -9.84 1.32 8.33
C ASN A 132 -8.88 2.52 8.19
N GLN A 133 -7.77 2.55 8.95
CA GLN A 133 -6.78 3.63 8.92
C GLN A 133 -5.42 3.09 8.47
N ARG A 134 -4.70 3.90 7.69
CA ARG A 134 -3.33 3.62 7.24
C ARG A 134 -2.47 4.85 7.37
N PHE A 135 -1.20 4.62 7.66
CA PHE A 135 -0.17 5.65 7.62
C PHE A 135 1.09 5.12 6.97
N ARG A 136 1.88 6.05 6.46
CA ARG A 136 3.16 5.82 5.81
C ARG A 136 4.13 6.88 6.31
N SER A 137 5.34 6.46 6.64
CA SER A 137 6.41 7.37 7.05
C SER A 137 6.95 8.17 5.88
N THR A 138 7.76 9.18 6.18
CA THR A 138 8.70 9.74 5.21
C THR A 138 9.69 8.68 4.71
N VAL A 139 10.22 8.89 3.52
CA VAL A 139 11.21 7.98 2.92
C VAL A 139 12.57 8.17 3.57
N GLN A 140 13.20 7.07 3.97
CA GLN A 140 14.54 7.05 4.57
C GLN A 140 15.54 6.40 3.61
N PRO A 141 16.82 6.80 3.62
CA PRO A 141 17.84 6.13 2.81
C PRO A 141 18.00 4.66 3.23
N CYS A 142 18.27 3.78 2.26
CA CYS A 142 18.58 2.39 2.54
C CYS A 142 19.81 2.28 3.46
N SER A 143 19.60 1.71 4.64
CA SER A 143 20.63 1.48 5.65
C SER A 143 20.24 0.29 6.52
N THR A 144 21.19 -0.21 7.30
CA THR A 144 20.93 -1.24 8.32
C THR A 144 20.16 -0.69 9.51
N GLU A 145 20.24 0.62 9.74
CA GLU A 145 19.59 1.34 10.82
C GLU A 145 18.84 2.57 10.28
N PRO A 146 17.68 2.38 9.62
CA PRO A 146 16.89 3.48 9.12
C PRO A 146 16.49 4.41 10.27
N ALA A 147 16.79 5.71 10.11
CA ALA A 147 16.53 6.75 11.10
C ALA A 147 15.06 7.19 11.07
N PHE A 148 14.15 6.25 11.36
CA PHE A 148 12.76 6.58 11.55
C PHE A 148 12.56 7.34 12.87
N ASP A 149 11.83 8.45 12.80
CA ASP A 149 11.48 9.29 13.97
C ASP A 149 10.16 10.02 13.64
N GLU A 150 9.06 9.27 13.73
CA GLU A 150 7.73 9.77 13.34
C GLU A 150 6.65 9.27 14.31
N GLU A 151 5.61 10.08 14.46
CA GLU A 151 4.42 9.74 15.24
C GLU A 151 3.22 9.51 14.32
N PHE A 152 2.32 8.61 14.71
CA PHE A 152 1.07 8.32 14.02
C PHE A 152 -0.06 8.19 15.03
N LEU A 153 -1.22 8.75 14.73
CA LEU A 153 -2.39 8.69 15.63
C LEU A 153 -3.52 7.92 14.96
N PHE A 154 -3.87 6.77 15.55
CA PHE A 154 -4.96 5.92 15.07
C PHE A 154 -6.17 6.03 15.99
N GLU A 155 -7.35 6.24 15.45
CA GLU A 155 -8.58 6.10 16.21
C GLU A 155 -8.87 4.63 16.55
N VAL A 156 -9.24 4.34 17.80
CA VAL A 156 -9.69 3.03 18.24
C VAL A 156 -11.21 3.01 18.24
N ASP A 157 -11.78 2.72 17.08
CA ASP A 157 -13.24 2.74 16.86
C ASP A 157 -13.90 1.43 17.30
N ALA A 158 -14.27 1.32 18.57
CA ALA A 158 -15.08 0.20 19.08
C ALA A 158 -16.55 0.27 18.61
N ALA A 159 -17.08 1.48 18.42
CA ALA A 159 -18.47 1.71 18.03
C ALA A 159 -18.75 1.24 16.60
N GLY A 160 -17.80 1.38 15.69
CA GLY A 160 -17.87 0.85 14.32
C GLY A 160 -18.02 -0.68 14.24
N PHE A 161 -17.66 -1.40 15.31
CA PHE A 161 -17.89 -2.84 15.46
C PHE A 161 -19.16 -3.18 16.25
N GLY A 162 -19.94 -2.19 16.67
CA GLY A 162 -21.17 -2.38 17.44
C GLY A 162 -20.97 -2.57 18.94
N PHE A 163 -19.78 -2.27 19.47
CA PHE A 163 -19.50 -2.29 20.91
C PHE A 163 -19.68 -0.91 21.54
N GLY A 164 -19.70 -0.83 22.87
CA GLY A 164 -19.64 0.46 23.56
C GLY A 164 -18.31 1.15 23.27
N GLU A 165 -18.30 2.49 23.22
CA GLU A 165 -17.07 3.28 22.98
C GLU A 165 -15.91 2.95 23.95
N ALA A 166 -16.26 2.46 25.14
CA ALA A 166 -15.30 2.08 26.18
C ALA A 166 -14.87 0.60 26.11
N ASP A 167 -15.52 -0.23 25.30
CA ASP A 167 -15.28 -1.68 25.23
C ASP A 167 -14.09 -2.02 24.33
N LEU A 168 -12.98 -1.31 24.52
CA LEU A 168 -11.79 -1.37 23.67
C LEU A 168 -11.16 -2.78 23.61
N ILE A 169 -11.35 -3.58 24.66
CA ILE A 169 -10.86 -4.97 24.73
C ILE A 169 -11.51 -5.88 23.67
N GLU A 170 -12.71 -5.53 23.20
CA GLU A 170 -13.45 -6.26 22.16
C GLU A 170 -12.95 -5.98 20.74
N VAL A 171 -12.18 -4.89 20.55
CA VAL A 171 -11.62 -4.54 19.25
C VAL A 171 -10.48 -5.49 18.90
N SER A 172 -10.83 -6.51 18.13
CA SER A 172 -9.99 -7.65 17.74
C SER A 172 -9.04 -7.40 16.58
N THR A 173 -9.10 -6.20 15.97
CA THR A 173 -8.30 -5.86 14.80
C THR A 173 -6.82 -5.79 15.17
N PRO A 174 -5.93 -6.54 14.48
CA PRO A 174 -4.51 -6.48 14.74
C PRO A 174 -3.91 -5.16 14.23
N PHE A 175 -2.84 -4.70 14.89
CA PHE A 175 -2.04 -3.59 14.39
C PHE A 175 -0.97 -4.13 13.45
N HIS A 176 -1.16 -3.95 12.14
CA HIS A 176 -0.28 -4.50 11.11
C HIS A 176 0.77 -3.46 10.74
N VAL A 177 2.05 -3.80 10.94
CA VAL A 177 3.20 -2.97 10.55
C VAL A 177 4.00 -3.64 9.46
N ALA A 178 4.58 -2.85 8.57
CA ALA A 178 5.43 -3.32 7.49
C ALA A 178 6.53 -2.30 7.19
N VAL A 179 7.68 -2.82 6.75
CA VAL A 179 8.76 -2.00 6.19
C VAL A 179 8.98 -2.42 4.74
N LEU A 180 8.97 -1.43 3.85
CA LEU A 180 9.11 -1.64 2.42
C LEU A 180 10.35 -0.93 1.89
N ARG A 181 10.98 -1.55 0.89
CA ARG A 181 12.04 -0.94 0.09
C ARG A 181 11.45 -0.45 -1.22
N GLU A 182 11.34 0.86 -1.36
CA GLU A 182 10.85 1.50 -2.56
C GLU A 182 11.94 1.61 -3.62
N ASP A 183 11.56 1.39 -4.88
CA ASP A 183 12.38 1.64 -6.06
C ASP A 183 11.83 2.87 -6.80
N SER A 184 12.58 3.96 -6.77
CA SER A 184 12.15 5.22 -7.39
C SER A 184 12.08 5.13 -8.91
N GLN A 185 12.78 4.17 -9.54
CA GLN A 185 12.79 4.03 -10.99
C GLN A 185 11.56 3.31 -11.52
N LEU A 186 11.08 2.32 -10.79
CA LEU A 186 9.90 1.53 -11.17
C LEU A 186 8.62 2.04 -10.50
N ASN A 187 8.76 2.95 -9.53
CA ASN A 187 7.67 3.40 -8.66
C ASN A 187 6.95 2.22 -7.99
N THR A 188 7.70 1.19 -7.61
CA THR A 188 7.19 0.03 -6.87
C THR A 188 7.90 -0.07 -5.52
N ALA A 189 7.43 -0.97 -4.66
CA ALA A 189 8.11 -1.31 -3.43
C ALA A 189 8.10 -2.82 -3.21
N GLU A 190 9.13 -3.29 -2.51
CA GLU A 190 9.30 -4.67 -2.09
C GLU A 190 9.14 -4.74 -0.58
N LEU A 191 8.37 -5.71 -0.08
CA LEU A 191 8.24 -5.94 1.35
C LEU A 191 9.56 -6.49 1.91
N LEU A 192 10.19 -5.77 2.84
CA LEU A 192 11.33 -6.29 3.60
C LEU A 192 10.84 -7.20 4.73
N GLY A 193 9.84 -6.74 5.47
CA GLY A 193 9.18 -7.58 6.47
C GLY A 193 7.96 -6.92 7.08
N GLU A 194 7.12 -7.75 7.69
CA GLU A 194 5.87 -7.36 8.35
C GLU A 194 5.71 -8.02 9.72
N ASN A 195 4.86 -7.43 10.57
CA ASN A 195 4.44 -8.05 11.83
C ASN A 195 3.01 -7.60 12.21
N PHE A 196 2.30 -8.45 12.97
CA PHE A 196 0.99 -8.16 13.53
C PHE A 196 1.11 -8.02 15.05
N ILE A 197 0.91 -6.81 15.55
CA ILE A 197 1.04 -6.45 16.96
C ILE A 197 -0.33 -6.58 17.65
N GLU A 198 -0.35 -7.30 18.77
CA GLU A 198 -1.49 -7.34 19.70
C GLU A 198 -1.52 -6.06 20.55
N TRP A 199 -2.12 -5.01 19.99
CA TRP A 199 -2.16 -3.67 20.57
C TRP A 199 -2.89 -3.60 21.91
N ARG A 200 -3.83 -4.53 22.20
CA ARG A 200 -4.60 -4.52 23.45
C ARG A 200 -3.75 -4.65 24.71
N LYS A 201 -2.49 -5.10 24.58
CA LYS A 201 -1.50 -5.04 25.67
C LYS A 201 -1.32 -3.63 26.24
N VAL A 202 -1.52 -2.58 25.42
CA VAL A 202 -1.47 -1.19 25.85
C VAL A 202 -2.57 -0.86 26.89
N LEU A 203 -3.68 -1.59 26.88
CA LEU A 203 -4.85 -1.34 27.74
C LEU A 203 -4.59 -1.60 29.23
N LYS A 204 -3.47 -2.24 29.59
CA LYS A 204 -3.06 -2.48 30.98
C LYS A 204 -2.65 -1.19 31.69
N SER A 205 -1.67 -0.50 31.10
CA SER A 205 -0.99 0.68 31.67
C SER A 205 -1.36 1.98 30.95
N GLY A 206 -1.90 1.89 29.74
CA GLY A 206 -2.05 3.00 28.79
C GLY A 206 -0.80 3.25 27.95
N TYR A 207 0.28 2.49 28.16
CA TYR A 207 1.56 2.65 27.46
C TYR A 207 2.26 1.30 27.26
N LEU A 208 2.88 1.11 26.10
CA LEU A 208 3.60 -0.11 25.75
C LEU A 208 4.80 0.21 24.85
N GLY A 209 6.01 0.04 25.37
CA GLY A 209 7.23 0.00 24.58
C GLY A 209 7.43 -1.39 23.96
N LEU A 210 7.78 -1.45 22.68
CA LEU A 210 7.95 -2.67 21.92
C LEU A 210 9.24 -2.62 21.09
N THR A 211 9.94 -3.74 21.08
CA THR A 211 10.91 -4.08 20.06
C THR A 211 10.28 -5.17 19.19
N VAL A 212 10.02 -4.87 17.93
CA VAL A 212 9.25 -5.72 17.02
C VAL A 212 10.16 -6.28 15.94
N GLU A 213 10.32 -7.61 15.93
CA GLU A 213 11.03 -8.34 14.88
C GLU A 213 10.12 -8.52 13.67
N LEU A 214 10.58 -8.08 12.50
CA LEU A 214 9.81 -8.22 11.26
C LEU A 214 10.08 -9.56 10.60
N CYS A 215 9.01 -10.23 10.19
CA CYS A 215 9.09 -11.46 9.40
C CYS A 215 9.20 -11.08 7.92
N GLY A 216 10.32 -11.45 7.28
CA GLY A 216 10.53 -11.25 5.84
C GLY A 216 10.26 -12.51 5.01
N ALA A 217 10.85 -12.56 3.83
CA ALA A 217 10.74 -13.70 2.91
C ALA A 217 11.37 -15.00 3.47
N ASN A 218 12.41 -14.87 4.29
CA ASN A 218 13.13 -16.00 4.88
C ASN A 218 12.46 -16.43 6.19
N ALA A 219 11.72 -17.54 6.15
CA ALA A 219 11.08 -18.08 7.33
C ALA A 219 12.10 -18.37 8.46
N GLY A 220 11.82 -17.84 9.65
CA GLY A 220 12.67 -18.03 10.84
C GLY A 220 13.87 -17.09 10.94
N VAL A 221 14.11 -16.22 9.97
CA VAL A 221 15.14 -15.17 10.03
C VAL A 221 14.45 -13.79 10.05
N PRO A 222 14.63 -12.99 11.13
CA PRO A 222 14.12 -11.63 11.16
C PRO A 222 14.71 -10.78 10.03
N ALA A 223 13.87 -10.06 9.29
CA ALA A 223 14.30 -9.16 8.22
C ALA A 223 14.83 -7.81 8.75
N GLY A 224 14.46 -7.48 9.97
CA GLY A 224 14.81 -6.24 10.65
C GLY A 224 14.02 -6.09 11.94
N ILE A 225 14.37 -5.08 12.72
CA ILE A 225 13.75 -4.80 14.01
C ILE A 225 13.29 -3.34 14.03
N LEU A 226 12.11 -3.10 14.59
CA LEU A 226 11.56 -1.76 14.83
C LEU A 226 11.44 -1.50 16.34
N ASP A 227 11.76 -0.28 16.77
CA ASP A 227 11.37 0.19 18.09
C ASP A 227 10.11 1.05 17.98
N LEU A 228 9.05 0.60 18.66
CA LEU A 228 7.75 1.25 18.69
C LEU A 228 7.36 1.58 20.11
N GLN A 229 6.64 2.68 20.29
CA GLN A 229 5.94 3.00 21.53
C GLN A 229 4.47 3.23 21.20
N LEU A 230 3.59 2.52 21.92
CA LEU A 230 2.15 2.65 21.80
C LEU A 230 1.62 3.33 23.06
N GLU A 231 0.81 4.35 22.91
CA GLU A 231 0.17 5.08 24.01
C GLU A 231 -1.32 5.21 23.74
N LEU A 232 -2.15 4.83 24.71
CA LEU A 232 -3.59 5.04 24.64
C LEU A 232 -3.92 6.43 25.16
N VAL A 233 -4.42 7.28 24.26
CA VAL A 233 -4.71 8.68 24.56
C VAL A 233 -6.20 8.94 24.47
N SER A 234 -6.77 9.48 25.55
CA SER A 234 -8.15 9.99 25.60
C SER A 234 -8.34 10.91 26.81
N LYS A 235 -9.43 11.69 26.82
CA LYS A 235 -9.90 12.41 28.01
C LYS A 235 -10.37 11.46 29.11
N LYS A 236 -10.90 10.29 28.73
CA LYS A 236 -11.40 9.26 29.66
C LYS A 236 -10.27 8.27 29.92
N ARG A 237 -10.09 7.84 31.18
CA ARG A 237 -9.12 6.80 31.53
C ARG A 237 -9.80 5.44 31.48
N ILE A 238 -9.23 4.51 30.73
CA ILE A 238 -9.59 3.09 30.75
C ILE A 238 -8.33 2.29 31.04
N ARG A 239 -8.46 1.33 31.96
CA ARG A 239 -7.45 0.33 32.24
C ARG A 239 -8.14 -1.02 32.45
N TYR A 240 -7.56 -2.08 31.90
CA TYR A 240 -8.02 -3.44 32.08
C TYR A 240 -6.98 -4.25 32.85
N LYS A 241 -7.41 -5.28 33.57
CA LYS A 241 -6.48 -6.21 34.22
C LYS A 241 -5.78 -7.04 33.16
N GLU A 242 -4.51 -7.36 33.39
CA GLU A 242 -3.72 -8.21 32.49
C GLU A 242 -4.37 -9.58 32.26
N GLU A 243 -4.95 -10.16 33.30
CA GLU A 243 -5.67 -11.43 33.24
C GLU A 243 -6.87 -11.36 32.29
N ASP A 244 -7.64 -10.27 32.34
CA ASP A 244 -8.81 -10.06 31.48
C ASP A 244 -8.38 -9.91 30.00
N ILE A 245 -7.31 -9.17 29.74
CA ILE A 245 -6.72 -9.01 28.40
C ILE A 245 -6.25 -10.36 27.88
N ALA A 246 -5.45 -11.09 28.64
CA ALA A 246 -4.91 -12.39 28.24
C ALA A 246 -6.03 -13.41 27.99
N LEU A 247 -7.03 -13.46 28.88
CA LEU A 247 -8.20 -14.32 28.72
C LEU A 247 -8.97 -13.98 27.44
N ARG A 248 -9.22 -12.70 27.17
CA ARG A 248 -9.98 -12.28 25.98
C ARG A 248 -9.24 -12.59 24.68
N VAL A 249 -7.94 -12.34 24.63
CA VAL A 249 -7.07 -12.65 23.48
C VAL A 249 -7.05 -14.16 23.22
N GLU A 250 -6.93 -14.98 24.26
CA GLU A 250 -6.94 -16.43 24.13
C GLU A 250 -8.30 -16.96 23.67
N GLN A 251 -9.40 -16.46 24.24
CA GLN A 251 -10.75 -16.79 23.78
C GLN A 251 -10.94 -16.46 22.29
N GLN A 252 -10.45 -15.31 21.83
CA GLN A 252 -10.49 -14.94 20.42
C GLN A 252 -9.65 -15.91 19.56
N ARG A 253 -8.43 -16.25 19.99
CA ARG A 253 -7.56 -17.20 19.27
C ARG A 253 -8.22 -18.57 19.11
N VAL A 254 -8.84 -19.08 20.17
CA VAL A 254 -9.59 -20.35 20.15
C VAL A 254 -10.81 -20.25 19.25
N ALA A 255 -11.57 -19.15 19.30
CA ALA A 255 -12.73 -18.93 18.44
C ALA A 255 -12.36 -18.91 16.95
N VAL A 256 -11.29 -18.19 16.58
CA VAL A 256 -10.75 -18.15 15.21
C VAL A 256 -10.35 -19.56 14.76
N THR A 257 -9.60 -20.29 15.59
CA THR A 257 -9.14 -21.66 15.29
C THR A 257 -10.32 -22.61 15.07
N ASN A 258 -11.35 -22.51 15.91
CA ASN A 258 -12.55 -23.33 15.80
C ASN A 258 -13.35 -23.00 14.53
N ALA A 259 -13.51 -21.72 14.20
CA ALA A 259 -14.18 -21.28 12.98
C ALA A 259 -13.45 -21.77 11.72
N ASP A 260 -12.12 -21.67 11.68
CA ASP A 260 -11.28 -22.14 10.57
C ASP A 260 -11.43 -23.66 10.38
N ARG A 261 -11.38 -24.42 11.47
CA ARG A 261 -11.57 -25.89 11.45
C ARG A 261 -12.95 -26.26 10.95
N GLU A 262 -13.99 -25.61 11.44
CA GLU A 262 -15.37 -25.89 11.04
C GLU A 262 -15.59 -25.58 9.56
N PHE A 263 -15.08 -24.43 9.10
CA PHE A 263 -15.17 -24.06 7.70
C PHE A 263 -14.42 -25.03 6.79
N LEU A 264 -13.24 -25.52 7.20
CA LEU A 264 -12.47 -26.51 6.45
C LEU A 264 -13.21 -27.85 6.31
N VAL A 265 -13.88 -28.31 7.37
CA VAL A 265 -14.69 -29.54 7.31
C VAL A 265 -15.87 -29.35 6.36
N TYR A 266 -16.57 -28.21 6.47
CA TYR A 266 -17.67 -27.85 5.57
C TYR A 266 -17.22 -27.78 4.11
N SER A 267 -16.11 -27.10 3.81
CA SER A 267 -15.61 -26.92 2.45
C SER A 267 -15.21 -28.23 1.79
N ARG A 268 -14.65 -29.19 2.56
CA ARG A 268 -14.30 -30.52 2.05
C ARG A 268 -15.54 -31.27 1.57
N ARG A 269 -16.61 -31.27 2.38
CA ARG A 269 -17.88 -31.87 2.02
C ARG A 269 -18.48 -31.19 0.78
N TRP A 270 -18.52 -29.87 0.79
CA TRP A 270 -19.03 -29.08 -0.33
C TRP A 270 -18.28 -29.37 -1.64
N TRP A 271 -16.96 -29.52 -1.56
CA TRP A 271 -16.10 -29.84 -2.71
C TRP A 271 -16.38 -31.24 -3.27
N SER A 272 -16.52 -32.25 -2.40
CA SER A 272 -16.90 -33.60 -2.84
C SER A 272 -18.23 -33.59 -3.59
N GLU A 273 -19.26 -32.94 -3.04
CA GLU A 273 -20.55 -32.82 -3.69
C GLU A 273 -20.48 -32.03 -5.03
N TYR A 274 -19.59 -31.03 -5.14
CA TYR A 274 -19.37 -30.30 -6.38
C TYR A 274 -18.76 -31.20 -7.48
N GLN A 275 -17.79 -32.03 -7.13
CA GLN A 275 -17.14 -32.96 -8.05
C GLN A 275 -18.07 -34.09 -8.52
N GLU A 276 -19.05 -34.47 -7.70
CA GLU A 276 -20.06 -35.48 -8.04
C GLU A 276 -21.15 -34.94 -8.98
N PHE A 277 -21.38 -33.62 -9.00
CA PHE A 277 -22.44 -33.02 -9.80
C PHE A 277 -22.25 -33.24 -11.31
N ARG A 278 -21.02 -33.11 -11.82
CA ARG A 278 -20.65 -33.41 -13.22
C ARG A 278 -19.20 -33.89 -13.30
N PRO A 279 -18.88 -34.88 -14.16
CA PRO A 279 -17.50 -35.37 -14.32
C PRO A 279 -16.49 -34.27 -14.71
N THR A 280 -16.90 -33.32 -15.56
CA THR A 280 -16.07 -32.21 -16.02
C THR A 280 -15.69 -31.21 -14.92
N ASN A 281 -16.39 -31.21 -13.78
CA ASN A 281 -16.09 -30.32 -12.66
C ASN A 281 -14.71 -30.59 -12.03
N LYS A 282 -14.15 -31.80 -12.21
CA LYS A 282 -12.81 -32.16 -11.71
C LYS A 282 -11.69 -31.43 -12.44
N GLU A 283 -11.94 -30.97 -13.67
CA GLU A 283 -10.95 -30.28 -14.51
C GLU A 283 -10.98 -28.76 -14.31
N ARG A 284 -12.04 -28.24 -13.68
CA ARG A 284 -12.29 -26.81 -13.47
C ARG A 284 -11.34 -26.22 -12.43
N LYS A 285 -10.88 -24.99 -12.67
CA LYS A 285 -9.94 -24.23 -11.82
C LYS A 285 -10.66 -23.55 -10.65
N VAL A 286 -11.37 -24.33 -9.83
CA VAL A 286 -12.06 -23.81 -8.65
C VAL A 286 -11.11 -23.75 -7.46
N ARG A 287 -10.87 -22.54 -6.92
CA ARG A 287 -10.04 -22.32 -5.73
C ARG A 287 -10.88 -21.71 -4.62
N LEU A 288 -10.96 -22.39 -3.48
CA LEU A 288 -11.73 -21.93 -2.32
C LEU A 288 -10.89 -21.13 -1.32
N PHE A 289 -9.61 -21.47 -1.20
CA PHE A 289 -8.72 -20.96 -0.17
C PHE A 289 -7.44 -20.33 -0.72
N ALA A 290 -6.88 -19.40 0.06
CA ALA A 290 -5.50 -18.97 -0.06
C ALA A 290 -4.88 -18.76 1.33
N SER A 291 -3.56 -18.84 1.40
CA SER A 291 -2.78 -18.51 2.58
C SER A 291 -2.67 -16.99 2.71
N THR A 292 -2.74 -16.52 3.95
CA THR A 292 -2.32 -15.16 4.32
C THR A 292 -0.80 -15.12 4.57
N SER A 293 -0.22 -13.94 4.77
CA SER A 293 1.21 -13.79 5.08
C SER A 293 1.65 -14.52 6.36
N THR A 294 0.73 -14.75 7.30
CA THR A 294 0.98 -15.51 8.53
C THR A 294 0.85 -17.03 8.34
N GLY A 295 0.58 -17.50 7.12
CA GLY A 295 0.34 -18.92 6.82
C GLY A 295 -1.07 -19.41 7.18
N ARG A 296 -1.93 -18.56 7.76
CA ARG A 296 -3.35 -18.91 8.01
C ARG A 296 -4.09 -19.09 6.69
N MET A 297 -4.76 -20.22 6.50
CA MET A 297 -5.59 -20.52 5.32
C MET A 297 -6.98 -19.92 5.48
N VAL A 298 -7.36 -19.01 4.60
CA VAL A 298 -8.67 -18.34 4.62
C VAL A 298 -9.42 -18.48 3.29
N PRO A 299 -10.75 -18.40 3.29
CA PRO A 299 -11.55 -18.35 2.05
C PRO A 299 -11.14 -17.18 1.16
N LEU A 300 -11.17 -17.34 -0.17
CA LEU A 300 -10.82 -16.26 -1.12
C LEU A 300 -11.65 -14.97 -0.94
N THR A 301 -12.87 -15.10 -0.43
CA THR A 301 -13.74 -13.97 -0.07
C THR A 301 -13.16 -13.03 1.00
N HIS A 302 -12.06 -13.40 1.66
CA HIS A 302 -11.34 -12.57 2.63
C HIS A 302 -10.48 -11.48 2.00
N PHE A 303 -10.11 -11.64 0.73
CA PHE A 303 -9.27 -10.69 0.01
C PHE A 303 -10.09 -9.63 -0.73
N VAL A 304 -11.43 -9.74 -0.68
CA VAL A 304 -12.35 -8.82 -1.33
C VAL A 304 -13.23 -8.16 -0.28
N SER A 305 -13.32 -6.84 -0.33
CA SER A 305 -14.10 -6.02 0.59
C SER A 305 -14.42 -4.70 -0.09
N PRO A 306 -15.62 -4.12 0.05
CA PRO A 306 -15.93 -2.84 -0.57
C PRO A 306 -14.94 -1.76 -0.10
N ILE A 307 -14.29 -1.07 -1.05
CA ILE A 307 -13.37 0.03 -0.79
C ILE A 307 -13.92 1.27 -1.48
N GLN A 308 -14.12 2.33 -0.71
CA GLN A 308 -14.49 3.64 -1.22
C GLN A 308 -13.27 4.54 -1.14
N ALA A 309 -12.89 5.14 -2.27
CA ALA A 309 -11.88 6.17 -2.29
C ALA A 309 -12.52 7.50 -1.87
N GLU A 310 -11.94 8.19 -0.90
CA GLU A 310 -12.39 9.54 -0.56
C GLU A 310 -12.02 10.54 -1.67
N PHE A 311 -10.89 10.31 -2.35
CA PHE A 311 -10.34 11.18 -3.38
C PHE A 311 -9.66 10.36 -4.49
N GLY A 312 -9.59 10.95 -5.69
CA GLY A 312 -8.73 10.48 -6.78
C GLY A 312 -9.28 9.35 -7.64
N LEU A 313 -10.46 8.81 -7.34
CA LEU A 313 -11.18 7.84 -8.18
C LEU A 313 -12.65 8.27 -8.29
N ASP A 314 -13.00 8.96 -9.37
CA ASP A 314 -14.34 9.54 -9.54
C ASP A 314 -15.33 8.57 -10.21
N SER A 315 -14.82 7.55 -10.89
CA SER A 315 -15.62 6.57 -11.62
C SER A 315 -15.10 5.14 -11.53
N PRO A 316 -15.94 4.12 -11.81
CA PRO A 316 -15.51 2.74 -11.98
C PRO A 316 -14.41 2.56 -13.03
N GLN A 317 -14.40 3.42 -14.04
CA GLN A 317 -13.39 3.45 -15.09
C GLN A 317 -12.05 3.94 -14.56
N ASP A 318 -12.04 4.99 -13.74
CA ASP A 318 -10.83 5.46 -13.06
C ASP A 318 -10.27 4.37 -12.13
N ALA A 319 -11.13 3.60 -11.47
CA ALA A 319 -10.70 2.46 -10.67
C ALA A 319 -10.05 1.36 -11.52
N ALA A 320 -10.61 1.01 -12.68
CA ALA A 320 -10.00 0.06 -13.60
C ALA A 320 -8.65 0.57 -14.14
N ARG A 321 -8.57 1.87 -14.47
CA ARG A 321 -7.34 2.53 -14.90
C ARG A 321 -6.29 2.57 -13.80
N PHE A 322 -6.67 2.90 -12.57
CA PHE A 322 -5.79 2.90 -11.41
C PHE A 322 -5.16 1.52 -11.17
N VAL A 323 -5.99 0.46 -11.16
CA VAL A 323 -5.49 -0.90 -10.92
C VAL A 323 -4.56 -1.36 -12.04
N SER A 324 -4.84 -1.02 -13.30
CA SER A 324 -3.97 -1.40 -14.43
C SER A 324 -2.61 -0.71 -14.45
N LEU A 325 -2.45 0.39 -13.71
CA LEU A 325 -1.16 1.08 -13.55
C LEU A 325 -0.24 0.43 -12.50
N LEU A 326 -0.79 -0.42 -11.62
CA LEU A 326 0.00 -1.21 -10.68
C LEU A 326 0.83 -2.24 -11.45
N ARG A 327 2.05 -2.54 -10.98
CA ARG A 327 2.91 -3.47 -11.71
C ARG A 327 2.43 -4.92 -11.52
N VAL A 328 2.40 -5.69 -12.60
CA VAL A 328 2.15 -7.12 -12.56
C VAL A 328 3.46 -7.86 -12.30
N THR A 329 3.49 -8.70 -11.27
CA THR A 329 4.62 -9.59 -10.98
C THR A 329 4.42 -10.89 -11.76
N ASN A 330 5.36 -11.20 -12.65
CA ASN A 330 5.40 -12.47 -13.36
C ASN A 330 6.08 -13.54 -12.48
N ASP A 331 5.61 -14.79 -12.57
CA ASP A 331 6.07 -15.91 -11.73
C ASP A 331 7.58 -16.22 -11.82
N GLY A 332 8.30 -15.63 -12.78
CA GLY A 332 9.76 -15.74 -12.93
C GLY A 332 10.60 -14.74 -12.12
N ALA A 333 9.99 -13.85 -11.35
CA ALA A 333 10.69 -12.79 -10.60
C ALA A 333 10.79 -13.05 -9.08
N THR A 334 10.54 -14.28 -8.62
CA THR A 334 10.87 -14.65 -7.23
C THR A 334 12.38 -14.93 -7.14
N PRO A 335 13.12 -14.31 -6.21
CA PRO A 335 14.51 -14.68 -5.98
C PRO A 335 14.59 -16.15 -5.60
N ILE A 336 15.56 -16.83 -6.21
CA ILE A 336 15.90 -18.25 -6.01
C ILE A 336 16.07 -18.50 -4.51
N GLY A 337 15.08 -19.16 -3.88
CA GLY A 337 15.16 -19.47 -2.44
C GLY A 337 13.87 -19.93 -1.76
N SER A 338 12.68 -19.57 -2.23
CA SER A 338 11.43 -20.07 -1.61
C SER A 338 11.11 -21.50 -2.04
N LEU A 339 11.55 -22.46 -1.24
CA LEU A 339 11.04 -23.83 -1.26
C LEU A 339 9.54 -23.81 -0.88
N GLY A 340 8.68 -23.91 -1.90
CA GLY A 340 7.30 -24.37 -1.74
C GLY A 340 6.24 -23.29 -1.60
N HIS A 341 5.91 -22.61 -2.70
CA HIS A 341 4.51 -22.35 -3.09
C HIS A 341 4.49 -21.90 -4.56
N GLU A 342 4.44 -22.86 -5.48
CA GLU A 342 4.05 -22.58 -6.86
C GLU A 342 2.57 -22.16 -6.84
N GLY A 343 2.30 -20.85 -6.97
CA GLY A 343 0.95 -20.34 -7.17
C GLY A 343 0.76 -18.92 -6.63
N SER A 344 0.12 -18.08 -7.45
CA SER A 344 -0.39 -16.73 -7.13
C SER A 344 -0.55 -16.44 -5.63
N ASN A 345 0.34 -15.59 -5.10
CA ASN A 345 0.32 -15.14 -3.72
C ASN A 345 -0.80 -14.11 -3.50
N TRP A 346 -1.76 -14.46 -2.64
CA TRP A 346 -2.83 -13.55 -2.25
C TRP A 346 -2.34 -12.65 -1.12
N LEU A 347 -1.88 -11.45 -1.48
CA LEU A 347 -1.45 -10.41 -0.56
C LEU A 347 -2.65 -9.78 0.15
N SER A 348 -2.45 -9.31 1.38
CA SER A 348 -3.43 -8.43 2.01
C SER A 348 -3.54 -7.11 1.21
N PRO A 349 -4.71 -6.45 1.18
CA PRO A 349 -4.86 -5.17 0.50
C PRO A 349 -3.81 -4.14 0.93
N PHE A 350 -3.48 -4.08 2.23
CA PHE A 350 -2.44 -3.18 2.76
C PHE A 350 -1.07 -3.42 2.13
N ILE A 351 -0.62 -4.68 2.06
CA ILE A 351 0.69 -5.02 1.52
C ILE A 351 0.70 -4.83 0.00
N PHE A 352 -0.36 -5.21 -0.71
CA PHE A 352 -0.46 -5.01 -2.17
C PHE A 352 -0.41 -3.53 -2.55
N LEU A 353 -1.23 -2.70 -1.90
CA LEU A 353 -1.29 -1.25 -2.15
C LEU A 353 0.06 -0.59 -1.84
N SER A 354 0.69 -0.95 -0.71
CA SER A 354 1.99 -0.39 -0.31
C SER A 354 3.13 -0.80 -1.25
N GLN A 355 3.08 -2.02 -1.81
CA GLN A 355 4.06 -2.50 -2.80
C GLN A 355 3.87 -1.92 -4.20
N ARG A 356 2.65 -1.48 -4.53
CA ARG A 356 2.25 -1.06 -5.90
C ARG A 356 2.54 -2.11 -6.99
N GLN A 357 2.68 -3.37 -6.58
CA GLN A 357 2.96 -4.50 -7.45
C GLN A 357 2.41 -5.79 -6.87
N GLY A 358 2.04 -6.74 -7.73
CA GLY A 358 1.50 -8.03 -7.30
C GLY A 358 1.04 -8.89 -8.48
N HIS A 359 0.48 -10.06 -8.17
CA HIS A 359 -0.01 -11.01 -9.18
C HIS A 359 -1.43 -10.64 -9.65
N HIS A 360 -1.86 -11.25 -10.76
CA HIS A 360 -3.20 -11.07 -11.33
C HIS A 360 -4.34 -11.20 -10.30
N CYS A 361 -4.21 -12.08 -9.30
CA CYS A 361 -5.22 -12.23 -8.25
C CYS A 361 -5.36 -11.00 -7.36
N ASN A 362 -4.26 -10.30 -7.05
CA ASN A 362 -4.29 -9.10 -6.20
C ASN A 362 -4.95 -7.94 -6.95
N HIS A 363 -4.63 -7.80 -8.23
CA HIS A 363 -5.28 -6.84 -9.13
C HIS A 363 -6.79 -7.08 -9.23
N ALA A 364 -7.21 -8.32 -9.47
CA ALA A 364 -8.62 -8.67 -9.53
C ALA A 364 -9.35 -8.41 -8.20
N ALA A 365 -8.72 -8.76 -7.07
CA ALA A 365 -9.28 -8.53 -5.74
C ALA A 365 -9.47 -7.04 -5.44
N LEU A 366 -8.49 -6.21 -5.79
CA LEU A 366 -8.58 -4.75 -5.61
C LEU A 366 -9.63 -4.14 -6.53
N LEU A 367 -9.64 -4.47 -7.83
CA LEU A 367 -10.65 -3.94 -8.74
C LEU A 367 -12.06 -4.33 -8.32
N CYS A 368 -12.28 -5.59 -7.96
CA CYS A 368 -13.59 -6.04 -7.45
C CYS A 368 -13.98 -5.27 -6.18
N SER A 369 -13.04 -5.06 -5.26
CA SER A 369 -13.23 -4.29 -4.04
C SER A 369 -13.65 -2.83 -4.31
N LEU A 370 -13.02 -2.17 -5.28
CA LEU A 370 -13.35 -0.81 -5.69
C LEU A 370 -14.72 -0.73 -6.38
N LEU A 371 -15.01 -1.64 -7.31
CA LEU A 371 -16.31 -1.69 -7.98
C LEU A 371 -17.47 -1.93 -6.98
N LEU A 372 -17.26 -2.80 -6.00
CA LEU A 372 -18.21 -2.99 -4.89
C LEU A 372 -18.38 -1.71 -4.06
N GLY A 373 -17.33 -0.91 -3.89
CA GLY A 373 -17.38 0.40 -3.23
C GLY A 373 -18.22 1.43 -3.99
N PHE A 374 -18.23 1.37 -5.32
CA PHE A 374 -19.15 2.12 -6.20
C PHE A 374 -20.57 1.54 -6.22
N GLY A 375 -20.83 0.44 -5.50
CA GLY A 375 -22.15 -0.21 -5.47
C GLY A 375 -22.45 -1.10 -6.67
N ILE A 376 -21.44 -1.45 -7.48
CA ILE A 376 -21.60 -2.36 -8.62
C ILE A 376 -21.62 -3.81 -8.11
N ASP A 377 -22.54 -4.63 -8.64
CA ASP A 377 -22.57 -6.08 -8.40
C ASP A 377 -21.39 -6.75 -9.11
N ALA A 378 -20.24 -6.78 -8.45
CA ALA A 378 -18.98 -7.25 -8.97
C ALA A 378 -18.47 -8.52 -8.25
N TYR A 379 -17.79 -9.37 -9.01
CA TYR A 379 -17.20 -10.62 -8.55
C TYR A 379 -15.81 -10.80 -9.14
N CYS A 380 -14.84 -11.22 -8.33
CA CYS A 380 -13.64 -11.85 -8.84
C CYS A 380 -14.02 -13.20 -9.46
N ALA A 381 -13.44 -13.50 -10.61
CA ALA A 381 -13.67 -14.73 -11.35
C ALA A 381 -12.33 -15.44 -11.62
N ILE A 382 -12.34 -16.76 -11.56
CA ILE A 382 -11.19 -17.61 -11.90
C ILE A 382 -11.61 -18.57 -13.01
N GLY A 383 -10.76 -18.73 -14.00
CA GLY A 383 -10.89 -19.72 -15.07
C GLY A 383 -9.59 -19.84 -15.85
N SER A 384 -9.67 -19.91 -17.18
CA SER A 384 -8.51 -20.01 -18.06
C SER A 384 -8.47 -18.90 -19.10
N CYS A 385 -7.27 -18.45 -19.44
CA CYS A 385 -6.98 -17.64 -20.62
C CYS A 385 -7.02 -18.52 -21.90
N HIS A 386 -7.03 -17.90 -23.08
CA HIS A 386 -7.01 -18.65 -24.36
C HIS A 386 -5.72 -19.46 -24.58
N ASN A 387 -4.63 -19.08 -23.92
CA ASN A 387 -3.36 -19.82 -23.91
C ASN A 387 -3.35 -21.01 -22.92
N GLY A 388 -4.45 -21.25 -22.18
CA GLY A 388 -4.58 -22.34 -21.21
C GLY A 388 -4.08 -22.03 -19.80
N GLU A 389 -3.46 -20.87 -19.57
CA GLU A 389 -3.04 -20.43 -18.23
C GLU A 389 -4.23 -20.05 -17.34
N ILE A 390 -4.04 -20.06 -16.03
CA ILE A 390 -5.08 -19.65 -15.08
C ILE A 390 -5.32 -18.15 -15.23
N GLY A 391 -6.55 -17.78 -15.61
CA GLY A 391 -6.99 -16.39 -15.68
C GLY A 391 -7.71 -15.98 -14.40
N VAL A 392 -7.37 -14.82 -13.85
CA VAL A 392 -8.11 -14.18 -12.76
C VAL A 392 -8.54 -12.79 -13.20
N PHE A 393 -9.84 -12.53 -13.15
CA PHE A 393 -10.46 -11.33 -13.71
C PHE A 393 -11.67 -10.89 -12.88
N VAL A 394 -12.33 -9.80 -13.28
CA VAL A 394 -13.52 -9.32 -12.59
C VAL A 394 -14.72 -9.35 -13.54
N VAL A 395 -15.87 -9.75 -13.01
CA VAL A 395 -17.14 -9.74 -13.73
C VAL A 395 -18.08 -8.82 -12.97
N SER A 396 -18.65 -7.84 -13.67
CA SER A 396 -19.75 -7.03 -13.13
C SER A 396 -21.05 -7.38 -13.81
N ARG A 397 -22.14 -7.32 -13.05
CA ARG A 397 -23.48 -7.61 -13.52
C ARG A 397 -24.36 -6.40 -13.26
N SER A 398 -25.23 -6.10 -14.22
CA SER A 398 -26.27 -5.09 -14.09
C SER A 398 -27.50 -5.58 -14.82
N THR A 399 -28.67 -5.35 -14.26
CA THR A 399 -29.94 -5.59 -14.96
C THR A 399 -30.45 -4.27 -15.53
N ASP A 400 -30.69 -4.22 -16.83
CA ASP A 400 -31.37 -3.07 -17.46
C ASP A 400 -32.80 -2.94 -16.92
N VAL A 401 -33.43 -1.78 -17.10
CA VAL A 401 -34.82 -1.48 -16.74
C VAL A 401 -35.80 -2.47 -17.38
N ARG A 402 -35.42 -3.06 -18.52
CA ARG A 402 -36.16 -4.11 -19.23
C ARG A 402 -35.93 -5.53 -18.69
N GLY A 403 -35.16 -5.68 -17.61
CA GLY A 403 -34.83 -6.96 -16.99
C GLY A 403 -33.72 -7.75 -17.71
N SER A 404 -33.12 -7.23 -18.78
CA SER A 404 -32.02 -7.90 -19.46
C SER A 404 -30.72 -7.80 -18.65
N ALA A 405 -30.10 -8.94 -18.34
CA ALA A 405 -28.80 -8.98 -17.69
C ALA A 405 -27.71 -8.50 -18.65
N LYS A 406 -27.05 -7.39 -18.32
CA LYS A 406 -25.81 -6.93 -18.93
C LYS A 406 -24.65 -7.38 -18.05
N VAL A 407 -23.69 -8.05 -18.67
CA VAL A 407 -22.48 -8.55 -18.03
C VAL A 407 -21.29 -7.86 -18.67
N THR A 408 -20.32 -7.47 -17.85
CA THR A 408 -19.04 -6.91 -18.33
C THR A 408 -17.91 -7.70 -17.70
N VAL A 409 -16.96 -8.11 -18.54
CA VAL A 409 -15.72 -8.77 -18.15
C VAL A 409 -14.63 -7.71 -18.12
N TRP A 410 -13.94 -7.61 -17.00
CA TRP A 410 -12.89 -6.62 -16.76
C TRP A 410 -11.56 -7.36 -16.65
N ASN A 411 -10.59 -6.96 -17.46
CA ASN A 411 -9.20 -7.36 -17.30
C ASN A 411 -8.53 -6.41 -16.29
N PRO A 412 -8.23 -6.86 -15.06
CA PRO A 412 -7.73 -5.98 -14.01
C PRO A 412 -6.34 -5.41 -14.33
N THR A 413 -5.54 -6.15 -15.10
CA THR A 413 -4.15 -5.78 -15.40
C THR A 413 -4.00 -4.87 -16.61
N SER A 414 -4.96 -4.85 -17.54
CA SER A 414 -4.96 -3.90 -18.67
C SER A 414 -5.96 -2.75 -18.50
N GLY A 415 -6.97 -2.92 -17.63
CA GLY A 415 -8.11 -2.00 -17.52
C GLY A 415 -9.15 -2.19 -18.64
N GLU A 416 -8.94 -3.15 -19.54
CA GLU A 416 -9.84 -3.45 -20.65
C GLU A 416 -11.17 -4.02 -20.15
N ARG A 417 -12.23 -3.65 -20.85
CA ARG A 417 -13.59 -4.10 -20.59
C ARG A 417 -14.18 -4.67 -21.87
N SER A 418 -14.83 -5.82 -21.77
CA SER A 418 -15.51 -6.42 -22.90
C SER A 418 -16.84 -7.02 -22.50
N SER A 419 -17.73 -7.19 -23.46
CA SER A 419 -18.88 -8.08 -23.28
C SER A 419 -18.42 -9.56 -23.32
N PRO A 420 -19.15 -10.50 -22.69
CA PRO A 420 -18.81 -11.93 -22.80
C PRO A 420 -18.82 -12.47 -24.23
N SER A 421 -19.59 -11.84 -25.13
CA SER A 421 -19.68 -12.20 -26.55
C SER A 421 -18.51 -11.70 -27.39
N GLU A 422 -17.81 -10.67 -26.93
CA GLU A 422 -16.57 -10.21 -27.56
C GLU A 422 -15.42 -11.14 -27.17
N GLN A 423 -14.36 -11.19 -28.00
CA GLN A 423 -13.16 -11.99 -27.71
C GLN A 423 -12.40 -11.40 -26.51
N ALA A 424 -12.90 -11.66 -25.30
CA ALA A 424 -12.23 -11.32 -24.05
C ALA A 424 -10.89 -12.05 -23.96
N ALA A 425 -9.92 -11.48 -23.24
CA ALA A 425 -8.63 -12.14 -22.96
C ALA A 425 -8.78 -13.52 -22.27
N PHE A 426 -9.93 -13.76 -21.64
CA PHE A 426 -10.25 -14.98 -20.89
C PHE A 426 -11.18 -15.89 -21.70
N ALA A 427 -10.94 -17.19 -21.65
CA ALA A 427 -11.69 -18.21 -22.36
C ALA A 427 -12.81 -18.82 -21.50
N THR A 428 -12.52 -19.10 -20.22
CA THR A 428 -13.44 -19.81 -19.33
C THR A 428 -13.65 -19.13 -17.99
N VAL A 429 -14.75 -19.47 -17.32
CA VAL A 429 -15.07 -19.07 -15.95
C VAL A 429 -15.52 -20.29 -15.14
N ASP A 430 -14.75 -20.64 -14.12
CA ASP A 430 -14.92 -21.83 -13.30
C ASP A 430 -15.50 -21.51 -11.92
N CYS A 431 -15.13 -20.38 -11.33
CA CYS A 431 -15.76 -19.88 -10.11
C CYS A 431 -15.77 -18.36 -10.05
N MET A 432 -16.70 -17.83 -9.25
CA MET A 432 -16.90 -16.41 -9.01
C MET A 432 -17.12 -16.15 -7.53
N PHE A 433 -16.56 -15.08 -6.99
CA PHE A 433 -16.71 -14.74 -5.59
C PHE A 433 -16.58 -13.24 -5.35
N ASN A 434 -17.18 -12.77 -4.27
CA ASN A 434 -17.02 -11.41 -3.78
C ASN A 434 -16.86 -11.42 -2.27
N ASN A 435 -17.03 -10.28 -1.60
CA ASN A 435 -16.93 -10.22 -0.15
C ASN A 435 -18.03 -11.04 0.55
N LYS A 436 -19.19 -11.31 -0.04
CA LYS A 436 -20.33 -11.96 0.65
C LYS A 436 -20.52 -13.42 0.27
N SER A 437 -20.22 -13.76 -0.98
CA SER A 437 -20.65 -15.02 -1.60
C SER A 437 -19.55 -15.64 -2.45
N PHE A 438 -19.66 -16.94 -2.65
CA PHE A 438 -18.80 -17.72 -3.53
C PHE A 438 -19.68 -18.69 -4.32
N PHE A 439 -19.40 -18.82 -5.61
CA PHE A 439 -20.13 -19.64 -6.56
C PHE A 439 -19.14 -20.43 -7.41
N ALA A 440 -19.35 -21.74 -7.54
CA ALA A 440 -18.65 -22.53 -8.56
C ALA A 440 -19.60 -22.86 -9.72
N ASN A 441 -19.08 -22.74 -10.93
CA ASN A 441 -19.83 -23.02 -12.14
C ASN A 441 -20.15 -24.53 -12.17
N CYS A 442 -21.41 -24.89 -12.41
CA CYS A 442 -21.92 -26.25 -12.55
C CYS A 442 -22.57 -26.52 -13.93
N GLN A 443 -22.52 -25.55 -14.85
CA GLN A 443 -23.11 -25.62 -16.18
C GLN A 443 -22.41 -26.66 -17.07
N ALA A 444 -22.98 -27.01 -18.22
CA ALA A 444 -22.35 -27.94 -19.16
C ALA A 444 -21.04 -27.38 -19.76
N SER A 445 -21.04 -26.09 -20.08
CA SER A 445 -19.87 -25.35 -20.55
C SER A 445 -19.42 -24.35 -19.49
N ASN A 446 -18.12 -24.09 -19.45
CA ASN A 446 -17.51 -23.02 -18.67
C ASN A 446 -16.97 -21.90 -19.57
N SER A 447 -17.25 -21.91 -20.89
CA SER A 447 -16.83 -20.85 -21.80
C SER A 447 -17.52 -19.53 -21.48
N ILE A 448 -16.78 -18.44 -21.37
CA ILE A 448 -17.33 -17.11 -21.04
C ILE A 448 -18.38 -16.68 -22.07
N ALA A 449 -18.20 -17.05 -23.34
CA ALA A 449 -19.11 -16.68 -24.42
C ALA A 449 -20.49 -17.36 -24.33
N THR A 450 -20.61 -18.46 -23.60
CA THR A 450 -21.85 -19.27 -23.54
C THR A 450 -22.40 -19.46 -22.13
N VAL A 451 -21.62 -19.15 -21.10
CA VAL A 451 -22.02 -19.26 -19.70
C VAL A 451 -23.14 -18.28 -19.36
N SER A 452 -24.14 -18.77 -18.64
CA SER A 452 -25.10 -17.90 -17.94
C SER A 452 -24.48 -17.37 -16.65
N PHE A 453 -24.50 -16.05 -16.48
CA PHE A 453 -24.01 -15.37 -15.28
C PHE A 453 -25.12 -15.17 -14.22
N GLU A 454 -26.19 -15.95 -14.24
CA GLU A 454 -27.23 -15.96 -13.21
C GLU A 454 -26.77 -16.72 -11.96
N CYS A 455 -25.87 -16.11 -11.16
CA CYS A 455 -25.22 -16.77 -10.03
C CYS A 455 -26.15 -17.27 -8.92
N HIS A 456 -27.40 -16.79 -8.87
CA HIS A 456 -28.40 -17.22 -7.88
C HIS A 456 -29.18 -18.46 -8.31
N ASN A 457 -29.00 -18.94 -9.55
CA ASN A 457 -29.58 -20.20 -9.99
C ASN A 457 -28.66 -21.36 -9.59
N GLU A 458 -29.07 -22.12 -8.57
CA GLU A 458 -28.28 -23.22 -8.00
C GLU A 458 -28.05 -24.40 -8.96
N GLU A 459 -28.85 -24.53 -10.03
CA GLU A 459 -28.63 -25.52 -11.09
C GLU A 459 -27.42 -25.15 -11.97
N LEU A 460 -27.12 -23.85 -12.06
CA LEU A 460 -26.04 -23.30 -12.88
C LEU A 460 -24.78 -23.02 -12.06
N TRP A 461 -24.96 -22.58 -10.81
CA TRP A 461 -23.88 -22.15 -9.92
C TRP A 461 -24.08 -22.74 -8.53
N LYS A 462 -23.16 -23.60 -8.07
CA LYS A 462 -23.21 -24.11 -6.71
C LYS A 462 -22.70 -23.04 -5.73
N PRO A 463 -23.52 -22.55 -4.78
CA PRO A 463 -23.09 -21.55 -3.82
C PRO A 463 -22.40 -22.19 -2.60
N LEU A 464 -21.48 -21.46 -1.97
CA LEU A 464 -21.15 -21.72 -0.56
C LEU A 464 -22.20 -21.11 0.36
N ASN A 465 -22.42 -21.74 1.51
CA ASN A 465 -23.29 -21.22 2.54
C ASN A 465 -22.69 -19.93 3.14
N VAL A 466 -23.41 -18.82 2.98
CA VAL A 466 -22.99 -17.48 3.42
C VAL A 466 -22.79 -17.43 4.93
N LEU A 467 -23.58 -18.16 5.72
CA LEU A 467 -23.40 -18.20 7.18
C LEU A 467 -22.06 -18.85 7.55
N LYS A 468 -21.68 -19.93 6.86
CA LYS A 468 -20.36 -20.56 7.05
C LYS A 468 -19.21 -19.63 6.67
N LEU A 469 -19.37 -18.83 5.61
CA LEU A 469 -18.38 -17.81 5.24
C LEU A 469 -18.23 -16.72 6.30
N ARG A 470 -19.33 -16.29 6.94
CA ARG A 470 -19.33 -15.25 7.98
C ARG A 470 -18.72 -15.70 9.31
N MET A 471 -18.61 -17.01 9.54
CA MET A 471 -17.98 -17.54 10.77
C MET A 471 -16.48 -17.23 10.82
N VAL A 472 -15.83 -17.14 9.66
CA VAL A 472 -14.39 -16.87 9.58
C VAL A 472 -14.16 -15.37 9.77
N PRO A 473 -13.42 -14.94 10.81
CA PRO A 473 -13.26 -13.53 11.12
C PRO A 473 -12.51 -12.75 10.04
N ARG A 474 -12.99 -11.53 9.79
CA ARG A 474 -12.44 -10.59 8.83
C ARG A 474 -12.15 -9.25 9.49
N TYR A 475 -11.17 -8.56 8.95
CA TYR A 475 -10.78 -7.23 9.39
C TYR A 475 -11.23 -6.19 8.35
N PRO A 476 -11.42 -4.93 8.76
CA PRO A 476 -11.73 -3.85 7.84
C PRO A 476 -10.70 -3.76 6.69
N PRO A 477 -11.14 -3.36 5.48
CA PRO A 477 -10.21 -3.13 4.37
C PRO A 477 -9.18 -2.06 4.70
N ALA A 478 -8.02 -2.18 4.07
CA ALA A 478 -7.07 -1.09 3.96
C ALA A 478 -7.70 0.08 3.18
N PRO A 479 -7.80 1.30 3.74
CA PRO A 479 -8.18 2.47 2.97
C PRO A 479 -7.09 2.79 1.94
N LEU A 480 -7.46 3.52 0.89
CA LEU A 480 -6.49 4.09 -0.05
C LEU A 480 -5.81 5.31 0.57
N LEU A 481 -4.49 5.40 0.45
CA LEU A 481 -3.73 6.59 0.81
C LEU A 481 -3.72 7.57 -0.34
N PHE A 482 -4.08 8.83 -0.08
CA PHE A 482 -3.95 9.91 -1.05
C PHE A 482 -2.86 10.88 -0.61
N GLU A 483 -1.83 11.03 -1.43
CA GLU A 483 -0.78 12.03 -1.22
C GLU A 483 -0.90 13.11 -2.28
N ALA A 484 -1.00 14.37 -1.84
CA ALA A 484 -1.11 15.50 -2.75
C ALA A 484 0.21 15.70 -3.51
N VAL A 485 0.24 15.35 -4.79
CA VAL A 485 1.39 15.54 -5.68
C VAL A 485 1.10 16.67 -6.66
N ALA A 486 2.00 17.66 -6.74
CA ALA A 486 1.91 18.73 -7.72
C ALA A 486 2.32 18.24 -9.12
N ALA A 487 1.38 17.64 -9.86
CA ALA A 487 1.60 17.05 -11.19
C ALA A 487 2.37 17.97 -12.15
N SER A 488 2.05 19.25 -12.18
CA SER A 488 2.72 20.24 -13.06
C SER A 488 4.23 20.41 -12.76
N SER A 489 4.64 20.24 -11.50
CA SER A 489 6.05 20.29 -11.12
C SER A 489 6.80 19.04 -11.58
N VAL A 490 6.15 17.88 -11.45
CA VAL A 490 6.68 16.59 -11.93
C VAL A 490 6.79 16.59 -13.45
N GLU A 491 5.75 17.05 -14.17
CA GLU A 491 5.75 17.20 -15.63
C GLU A 491 6.97 18.02 -16.10
N ARG A 492 7.17 19.22 -15.51
CA ARG A 492 8.27 20.11 -15.89
C ARG A 492 9.64 19.49 -15.61
N ALA A 493 9.80 18.86 -14.44
CA ALA A 493 11.06 18.22 -14.06
C ALA A 493 11.42 17.08 -15.03
N LEU A 494 10.45 16.22 -15.34
CA LEU A 494 10.66 15.09 -16.26
C LEU A 494 10.91 15.55 -17.70
N GLU A 495 10.22 16.60 -18.18
CA GLU A 495 10.50 17.19 -19.50
C GLU A 495 11.95 17.67 -19.62
N VAL A 496 12.47 18.38 -18.62
CA VAL A 496 13.86 18.86 -18.60
C VAL A 496 14.85 17.68 -18.62
N GLN A 497 14.60 16.65 -17.80
CA GLN A 497 15.45 15.47 -17.76
C GLN A 497 15.44 14.69 -19.08
N LEU A 498 14.27 14.54 -19.72
CA LEU A 498 14.15 13.88 -21.02
C LEU A 498 14.84 14.67 -22.14
N ARG A 499 14.73 16.00 -22.16
CA ARG A 499 15.49 16.84 -23.12
C ARG A 499 17.00 16.65 -22.94
N ALA A 500 17.48 16.63 -21.70
CA ALA A 500 18.90 16.37 -21.43
C ALA A 500 19.32 14.95 -21.88
N ALA A 501 18.50 13.93 -21.63
CA ALA A 501 18.78 12.55 -22.02
C ALA A 501 18.80 12.35 -23.55
N ILE A 502 17.84 12.96 -24.27
CA ILE A 502 17.80 12.93 -25.75
C ILE A 502 19.02 13.65 -26.33
N SER A 503 19.38 14.82 -25.80
CA SER A 503 20.55 15.59 -26.25
C SER A 503 21.82 14.76 -26.05
N THR A 504 22.02 14.19 -24.86
CA THR A 504 23.18 13.34 -24.54
C THR A 504 23.27 12.13 -25.48
N TYR A 505 22.14 11.46 -25.75
CA TYR A 505 22.11 10.32 -26.68
C TYR A 505 22.54 10.73 -28.10
N ARG A 506 22.06 11.87 -28.59
CA ARG A 506 22.37 12.35 -29.95
C ARG A 506 23.78 12.94 -30.07
N ASP A 507 24.26 13.60 -29.01
CA ASP A 507 25.63 14.10 -28.93
C ASP A 507 26.65 12.96 -29.01
N SER A 508 26.28 11.74 -28.57
CA SER A 508 27.16 10.56 -28.67
C SER A 508 27.48 10.14 -30.11
N PHE A 509 26.66 10.57 -31.09
CA PHE A 509 26.91 10.40 -32.52
C PHE A 509 27.22 11.74 -33.23
N GLY A 510 27.49 12.80 -32.46
CA GLY A 510 27.95 14.10 -32.96
C GLY A 510 26.87 15.03 -33.54
N VAL A 511 25.60 14.82 -33.19
CA VAL A 511 24.48 15.60 -33.75
C VAL A 511 23.86 16.51 -32.70
N VAL A 512 23.88 17.82 -32.95
CA VAL A 512 23.24 18.82 -32.08
C VAL A 512 21.72 18.65 -32.10
N THR A 513 21.10 18.71 -30.93
CA THR A 513 19.64 18.61 -30.78
C THR A 513 19.01 19.98 -30.60
N THR A 514 18.05 20.32 -31.45
CA THR A 514 17.26 21.56 -31.32
C THR A 514 15.84 21.24 -30.88
N TYR A 515 15.26 22.06 -30.01
CA TYR A 515 13.91 21.87 -29.48
C TYR A 515 12.95 22.93 -30.02
N ASP A 516 11.68 22.54 -30.23
CA ASP A 516 10.59 23.41 -30.66
C ASP A 516 9.46 23.41 -29.62
N ASP A 517 9.42 24.46 -28.82
CA ASP A 517 8.45 24.60 -27.74
C ASP A 517 7.00 24.78 -28.25
N VAL A 518 6.82 25.28 -29.48
CA VAL A 518 5.49 25.44 -30.11
C VAL A 518 4.94 24.06 -30.48
N VAL A 519 5.79 23.19 -31.03
CA VAL A 519 5.42 21.79 -31.27
C VAL A 519 5.13 21.09 -29.95
N SER A 520 6.02 21.20 -28.95
CA SER A 520 5.81 20.65 -27.61
C SER A 520 4.45 21.05 -27.02
N TYR A 521 4.07 22.33 -27.12
CA TYR A 521 2.79 22.84 -26.63
C TYR A 521 1.60 22.07 -27.24
N VAL A 522 1.61 21.84 -28.55
CA VAL A 522 0.51 21.18 -29.25
C VAL A 522 0.41 19.68 -28.98
N LEU A 523 1.51 19.01 -28.63
CA LEU A 523 1.47 17.59 -28.21
C LEU A 523 0.61 17.38 -26.95
N SER A 524 0.43 18.43 -26.13
CA SER A 524 -0.29 18.32 -24.86
C SER A 524 -1.72 17.81 -25.02
N GLN A 525 -2.42 18.21 -26.09
CA GLN A 525 -3.81 17.79 -26.31
C GLN A 525 -3.89 16.29 -26.67
N ALA A 526 -2.92 15.77 -27.41
CA ALA A 526 -2.88 14.36 -27.77
C ALA A 526 -2.70 13.48 -26.54
N LEU A 527 -1.83 13.87 -25.60
CA LEU A 527 -1.62 13.12 -24.37
C LEU A 527 -2.86 13.09 -23.47
N LEU A 528 -3.62 14.20 -23.41
CA LEU A 528 -4.91 14.21 -22.71
C LEU A 528 -5.93 13.26 -23.35
N LEU A 529 -5.99 13.21 -24.68
CA LEU A 529 -6.88 12.32 -25.41
C LEU A 529 -6.50 10.84 -25.23
N TYR A 530 -5.20 10.52 -25.22
CA TYR A 530 -4.73 9.17 -24.97
C TYR A 530 -5.12 8.67 -23.57
N GLU A 531 -4.99 9.47 -22.52
CA GLU A 531 -5.42 9.05 -21.18
C GLU A 531 -6.94 8.87 -21.11
N ARG A 532 -7.73 9.78 -21.70
CA ARG A 532 -9.19 9.64 -21.75
C ARG A 532 -9.61 8.35 -22.43
N GLN A 533 -8.95 7.97 -23.53
CA GLN A 533 -9.23 6.73 -24.23
C GLN A 533 -8.94 5.46 -23.38
N GLN A 534 -8.06 5.54 -22.38
CA GLN A 534 -7.84 4.41 -21.46
C GLN A 534 -8.99 4.24 -20.45
N SER A 535 -9.71 5.33 -20.16
CA SER A 535 -10.81 5.36 -19.20
C SER A 535 -12.18 5.30 -19.88
N GLU A 536 -12.30 5.65 -21.15
CA GLU A 536 -13.56 5.70 -21.89
C GLU A 536 -13.65 4.57 -22.92
N ASP A 537 -14.84 4.01 -23.12
CA ASP A 537 -15.10 2.98 -24.15
C ASP A 537 -15.22 3.57 -25.58
N CYS A 538 -15.12 4.90 -25.70
CA CYS A 538 -15.26 5.61 -26.98
C CYS A 538 -13.89 6.01 -27.53
N PRO A 539 -13.59 5.75 -28.81
CA PRO A 539 -12.37 6.22 -29.44
C PRO A 539 -12.28 7.75 -29.40
N ALA A 540 -11.17 8.29 -28.88
CA ALA A 540 -10.92 9.72 -28.90
C ALA A 540 -10.69 10.24 -30.33
N SER A 541 -11.27 11.39 -30.68
CA SER A 541 -11.03 12.04 -31.98
C SER A 541 -9.78 12.92 -31.92
N PHE A 542 -8.82 12.65 -32.82
CA PHE A 542 -7.57 13.41 -32.93
C PHE A 542 -7.61 14.48 -34.03
N CYS A 543 -8.78 14.82 -34.58
CA CYS A 543 -8.91 15.78 -35.70
C CYS A 543 -8.31 17.15 -35.36
N PHE A 544 -8.65 17.73 -34.21
CA PHE A 544 -8.09 19.02 -33.79
C PHE A 544 -6.58 18.98 -33.59
N PHE A 545 -6.05 17.88 -33.07
CA PHE A 545 -4.61 17.69 -32.94
C PHE A 545 -3.92 17.70 -34.30
N GLN A 546 -4.46 16.96 -35.27
CA GLN A 546 -3.94 16.92 -36.64
C GLN A 546 -4.00 18.30 -37.32
N GLU A 547 -5.08 19.06 -37.14
CA GLU A 547 -5.22 20.42 -37.66
C GLU A 547 -4.20 21.38 -37.03
N CYS A 548 -4.03 21.33 -35.72
CA CYS A 548 -3.05 22.16 -35.01
C CYS A 548 -1.62 21.88 -35.47
N VAL A 549 -1.25 20.60 -35.60
CA VAL A 549 0.08 20.20 -36.08
C VAL A 549 0.30 20.68 -37.51
N LYS A 550 -0.67 20.50 -38.41
CA LYS A 550 -0.60 20.99 -39.80
C LYS A 550 -0.48 22.52 -39.85
N GLY A 551 -1.24 23.23 -39.03
CA GLY A 551 -1.23 24.69 -38.96
C GLY A 551 0.10 25.27 -38.47
N ILE A 552 0.75 24.62 -37.51
CA ILE A 552 2.05 25.06 -36.96
C ILE A 552 3.21 24.72 -37.89
N LEU A 553 3.20 23.52 -38.48
CA LEU A 553 4.31 23.06 -39.30
C LEU A 553 4.30 23.69 -40.69
N GLY A 554 3.11 23.92 -41.26
CA GLY A 554 2.95 24.36 -42.65
C GLY A 554 3.20 23.25 -43.67
N ALA A 555 3.08 23.59 -44.95
CA ALA A 555 3.29 22.63 -46.05
C ALA A 555 4.79 22.24 -46.19
N GLY A 556 5.05 21.01 -46.65
CA GLY A 556 6.40 20.53 -46.97
C GLY A 556 7.23 20.05 -45.77
N LYS A 557 6.65 19.97 -44.57
CA LYS A 557 7.30 19.39 -43.38
C LYS A 557 6.81 17.98 -43.09
N THR A 558 7.73 17.14 -42.66
CA THR A 558 7.45 15.81 -42.10
C THR A 558 7.29 15.94 -40.59
N PHE A 559 6.31 15.23 -40.03
CA PHE A 559 6.10 15.10 -38.59
C PHE A 559 6.04 13.63 -38.22
N LYS A 560 6.88 13.23 -37.26
CA LYS A 560 6.83 11.90 -36.63
C LYS A 560 6.73 12.09 -35.12
N ALA A 561 5.89 11.31 -34.46
CA ALA A 561 5.76 11.33 -33.02
C ALA A 561 5.42 9.94 -32.46
N ILE A 562 5.87 9.68 -31.23
CA ILE A 562 5.53 8.47 -30.48
C ILE A 562 4.98 8.87 -29.10
N PRO A 563 3.75 8.44 -28.76
CA PRO A 563 3.26 8.49 -27.39
C PRO A 563 3.69 7.24 -26.61
N VAL A 564 4.14 7.43 -25.38
CA VAL A 564 4.51 6.37 -24.45
C VAL A 564 3.79 6.60 -23.13
N ASN A 565 3.19 5.56 -22.56
CA ASN A 565 2.61 5.58 -21.23
C ASN A 565 3.41 4.69 -20.29
N VAL A 566 3.84 5.25 -19.15
CA VAL A 566 4.54 4.53 -18.08
C VAL A 566 3.95 4.90 -16.71
N SER A 567 4.27 4.13 -15.68
CA SER A 567 3.81 4.37 -14.31
C SER A 567 4.89 4.89 -13.35
N TYR A 568 6.01 5.34 -13.90
CA TYR A 568 7.20 5.80 -13.17
C TYR A 568 7.78 7.11 -13.70
N LEU A 569 8.67 7.72 -12.92
CA LEU A 569 9.18 9.09 -13.13
C LEU A 569 10.66 9.15 -13.54
N ASP A 570 11.28 8.02 -13.89
CA ASP A 570 12.69 7.97 -14.31
C ASP A 570 12.86 8.21 -15.81
N ALA A 571 13.55 9.30 -16.17
CA ALA A 571 13.79 9.68 -17.57
C ALA A 571 14.63 8.63 -18.34
N GLY A 572 15.56 7.93 -17.68
CA GLY A 572 16.39 6.91 -18.30
C GLY A 572 15.56 5.70 -18.73
N SER A 573 14.71 5.22 -17.83
CA SER A 573 13.78 4.13 -18.12
C SER A 573 12.77 4.50 -19.21
N VAL A 574 12.28 5.75 -19.22
CA VAL A 574 11.44 6.24 -20.33
C VAL A 574 12.20 6.20 -21.66
N MET A 575 13.46 6.66 -21.68
CA MET A 575 14.32 6.60 -22.88
C MET A 575 14.56 5.17 -23.35
N ASP A 576 14.68 4.19 -22.44
CA ASP A 576 14.81 2.78 -22.78
C ASP A 576 13.57 2.28 -23.53
N VAL A 577 12.36 2.62 -23.06
CA VAL A 577 11.09 2.26 -23.72
C VAL A 577 11.01 2.91 -25.12
N VAL A 578 11.37 4.19 -25.24
CA VAL A 578 11.36 4.90 -26.53
C VAL A 578 12.34 4.26 -27.52
N ARG A 579 13.55 3.88 -27.07
CA ARG A 579 14.57 3.23 -27.93
C ARG A 579 14.22 1.80 -28.33
N ALA A 580 13.44 1.11 -27.50
CA ALA A 580 12.93 -0.23 -27.80
C ALA A 580 11.88 -0.19 -28.92
N ALA A 581 11.09 0.89 -29.01
CA ALA A 581 10.11 1.08 -30.09
C ALA A 581 10.80 1.49 -31.41
N SER A 582 10.43 0.84 -32.52
CA SER A 582 10.98 1.15 -33.85
C SER A 582 10.79 2.62 -34.25
N VAL A 583 9.57 3.14 -34.10
CA VAL A 583 9.23 4.55 -34.38
C VAL A 583 10.01 5.50 -33.47
N GLY A 584 10.20 5.15 -32.19
CA GLY A 584 10.96 5.96 -31.26
C GLY A 584 12.43 6.03 -31.64
N ARG A 585 13.04 4.92 -32.05
CA ARG A 585 14.40 4.88 -32.58
C ARG A 585 14.56 5.72 -33.85
N GLU A 586 13.64 5.60 -34.81
CA GLU A 586 13.65 6.43 -36.03
C GLU A 586 13.61 7.94 -35.71
N ILE A 587 12.78 8.34 -34.73
CA ILE A 587 12.69 9.73 -34.28
C ILE A 587 14.03 10.19 -33.69
N LEU A 588 14.59 9.41 -32.76
CA LEU A 588 15.84 9.76 -32.07
C LEU A 588 17.05 9.79 -33.01
N ASP A 589 17.10 8.89 -33.98
CA ASP A 589 18.21 8.75 -34.95
C ASP A 589 18.06 9.68 -36.16
N THR A 590 17.09 10.61 -36.17
CA THR A 590 16.90 11.55 -37.29
C THR A 590 18.08 12.53 -37.40
N VAL A 591 18.81 12.51 -38.53
CA VAL A 591 20.00 13.35 -38.81
C VAL A 591 19.73 14.29 -39.99
N VAL A 592 18.76 15.19 -39.85
CA VAL A 592 18.46 16.23 -40.84
C VAL A 592 18.76 17.60 -40.21
N ASP A 593 19.46 18.49 -40.93
CA ASP A 593 19.84 19.81 -40.40
C ASP A 593 18.65 20.67 -39.95
N SER A 594 17.48 20.48 -40.59
CA SER A 594 16.23 21.16 -40.24
C SER A 594 15.43 20.47 -39.13
N ALA A 595 15.95 19.40 -38.52
CA ALA A 595 15.26 18.62 -37.50
C ALA A 595 15.12 19.38 -36.18
N LYS A 596 13.88 19.52 -35.73
CA LYS A 596 13.50 20.09 -34.43
C LYS A 596 12.64 19.11 -33.65
N PHE A 597 12.98 18.94 -32.38
CA PHE A 597 12.34 17.98 -31.48
C PHE A 597 11.28 18.66 -30.60
N GLY A 598 10.14 17.99 -30.44
CA GLY A 598 9.13 18.34 -29.44
C GLY A 598 9.09 17.27 -28.36
N VAL A 599 9.16 17.67 -27.10
CA VAL A 599 8.99 16.78 -25.95
C VAL A 599 7.88 17.34 -25.07
N ARG A 600 6.91 16.51 -24.71
CA ARG A 600 5.83 16.87 -23.79
C ARG A 600 5.53 15.74 -22.81
N VAL A 601 5.29 16.09 -21.56
CA VAL A 601 4.90 15.14 -20.51
C VAL A 601 3.56 15.55 -19.92
N LYS A 602 2.69 14.57 -19.64
CA LYS A 602 1.48 14.71 -18.85
C LYS A 602 1.41 13.66 -17.76
N VAL A 603 1.15 14.09 -16.52
CA VAL A 603 1.09 13.22 -15.34
C VAL A 603 -0.31 13.27 -14.76
N PHE A 604 -0.93 12.11 -14.64
CA PHE A 604 -2.20 11.92 -13.93
C PHE A 604 -1.93 11.15 -12.65
N CYS A 605 -2.37 11.72 -11.52
CA CYS A 605 -2.10 11.19 -10.18
C CYS A 605 -3.29 10.37 -9.70
N PHE A 606 -3.01 9.17 -9.22
CA PHE A 606 -3.95 8.27 -8.58
C PHE A 606 -3.56 8.06 -7.11
N PRO A 607 -4.42 7.45 -6.28
CA PRO A 607 -4.06 7.05 -4.92
C PRO A 607 -2.79 6.18 -4.86
N GLU A 608 -2.23 6.01 -3.66
CA GLU A 608 -1.02 5.23 -3.37
C GLU A 608 0.25 5.71 -4.10
N ARG A 609 0.31 6.97 -4.54
CA ARG A 609 1.41 7.50 -5.40
C ARG A 609 1.53 6.73 -6.73
N VAL A 610 0.41 6.25 -7.26
CA VAL A 610 0.37 5.68 -8.61
C VAL A 610 0.20 6.80 -9.63
N PHE A 611 0.93 6.70 -10.74
CA PHE A 611 0.92 7.71 -11.79
C PHE A 611 0.60 7.07 -13.14
N SER A 612 -0.16 7.77 -13.98
CA SER A 612 -0.12 7.58 -15.43
C SER A 612 0.70 8.71 -16.03
N VAL A 613 1.87 8.37 -16.57
CA VAL A 613 2.83 9.32 -17.12
C VAL A 613 2.87 9.14 -18.63
N TRP A 614 2.26 10.08 -19.33
CA TRP A 614 2.31 10.15 -20.78
C TRP A 614 3.47 11.01 -21.23
N VAL A 615 4.29 10.47 -22.13
CA VAL A 615 5.41 11.16 -22.76
C VAL A 615 5.22 11.11 -24.26
N MET A 616 5.30 12.27 -24.92
CA MET A 616 5.31 12.34 -26.37
C MET A 616 6.63 12.95 -26.84
N ILE A 617 7.36 12.18 -27.65
CA ILE A 617 8.56 12.66 -28.33
C ILE A 617 8.23 12.75 -29.81
N ALA A 618 8.48 13.91 -30.38
CA ALA A 618 8.23 14.21 -31.78
C ALA A 618 9.47 14.81 -32.44
N VAL A 619 9.59 14.63 -33.75
CA VAL A 619 10.54 15.35 -34.59
C VAL A 619 9.80 15.92 -35.80
N ASN A 620 10.16 17.13 -36.18
CA ASN A 620 9.74 17.74 -37.43
C ASN A 620 10.95 18.24 -38.22
N TYR A 621 10.90 18.11 -39.53
CA TYR A 621 11.95 18.55 -40.45
C TYR A 621 11.36 18.84 -41.82
N SER A 622 12.03 19.68 -42.61
CA SER A 622 11.66 19.93 -44.01
C SER A 622 11.94 18.67 -44.82
N ALA A 623 10.96 18.21 -45.60
CA ALA A 623 11.25 17.22 -46.63
C ALA A 623 12.14 17.91 -47.66
N GLY A 624 13.40 17.47 -47.79
CA GLY A 624 14.25 17.94 -48.88
C GLY A 624 13.53 17.68 -50.20
N ASN A 625 13.49 18.67 -51.09
CA ASN A 625 13.09 18.41 -52.47
C ASN A 625 14.03 17.31 -52.99
N ILE A 626 13.52 16.09 -53.13
CA ILE A 626 14.13 15.10 -54.01
C ILE A 626 13.81 15.61 -55.41
N SER A 627 14.65 16.52 -55.91
CA SER A 627 14.67 16.92 -57.32
C SER A 627 15.33 15.85 -58.16
#